data_AF-A0A7J9XLZ2-F1
#
_entry.id   AF-A0A7J9XLZ2-F1
#
_cell.length_a   1.000
_cell.length_b   1.000
_cell.length_c   1.000
_cell.angle_alpha   90.00
_cell.angle_beta   90.00
_cell.angle_gamma   90.00
#
_symmetry.space_group_name_H-M   'P 1'
#
loop_
_entity.id
_entity.type
_entity.pdbx_description
1 polymer ?
#
loop_
_entity_poly.entity_id
_entity_poly.type
_entity_poly.pdbx_seq_one_letter_code
_entity_poly.pdbx_strand_id
1 'polypeptide(L)'
;MGHDQLADATGEEDNCQQSGADPQGEVHEISPYKVVGESGLETGAAIGSRFLALGEHFAVGGFFAGIGKPWPDRMDTAHSYVLAIPQTLTERLLTEHATELGVEIRRGCELVGLSQDEDGVTVELADGTQLRSRYLVGCDGGRSTVRKLLGVGFPGEPTRVETLLGEVELTVEPATLAAVVAEVRKTQLRFGAVPLGDGVYRLVAPAEGVAEDRTVPPTLDELKQQVRELAGTDFGAHSPRWLSRFGDATRLAERYRTGRVLLAGDAAHIHPPVGGQGLNLGIQDAFNLGWKLAGEVNGWAPEGLLDSYHTERRPVAADVLDNTRAQMELLSLEPGPRSVRRLVSELMDFEDVNRYLIEKITAIGVRYDFGEGHELLGRRMRDVGLKRERLYELMHGGRGLLLDQTGRLSVAGWAERVDHVVDVSEELDVPAVLLRPDGHVAWAGEDQQDLLGRLPKWFGTPVG
;
A
#
# COMPACT_ATOMS: atom_id res chain seq x y z
N MET A 1 31.65 -46.98 68.49
CA MET A 1 30.17 -46.89 68.58
C MET A 1 29.71 -46.61 67.15
N GLY A 2 29.26 -47.54 66.33
CA GLY A 2 28.52 -48.77 66.58
C GLY A 2 27.11 -48.60 66.03
N HIS A 3 26.80 -49.32 64.94
CA HIS A 3 25.52 -49.52 64.22
C HIS A 3 25.18 -48.51 63.10
N ASP A 4 25.33 -48.80 61.80
CA ASP A 4 24.71 -49.80 60.88
C ASP A 4 23.19 -49.62 60.65
N GLN A 5 22.78 -49.29 59.41
CA GLN A 5 22.04 -50.20 58.52
C GLN A 5 21.74 -49.62 57.12
N LEU A 6 21.71 -50.55 56.16
CA LEU A 6 21.55 -50.44 54.71
C LEU A 6 20.09 -50.45 54.22
N ALA A 7 19.89 -49.85 53.03
CA ALA A 7 19.11 -50.29 51.86
C ALA A 7 17.58 -50.60 51.93
N ASP A 8 16.79 -49.89 51.11
CA ASP A 8 15.95 -50.37 49.96
C ASP A 8 15.13 -49.17 49.46
N ALA A 9 15.21 -48.70 48.21
CA ALA A 9 14.72 -49.22 46.92
C ALA A 9 13.25 -48.84 46.58
N THR A 10 13.10 -48.20 45.39
CA THR A 10 11.97 -48.18 44.44
C THR A 10 10.77 -47.22 44.59
N GLY A 11 10.35 -46.67 43.43
CA GLY A 11 9.13 -45.88 43.13
C GLY A 11 9.48 -44.61 42.33
N GLU A 12 9.52 -44.64 40.98
CA GLU A 12 8.41 -44.28 40.05
C GLU A 12 7.71 -42.96 40.42
N GLU A 13 7.36 -42.01 39.55
CA GLU A 13 7.44 -41.71 38.10
C GLU A 13 6.93 -40.25 38.05
N ASP A 14 7.54 -39.36 37.27
CA ASP A 14 6.86 -38.61 36.21
C ASP A 14 7.60 -37.34 35.77
N ASN A 15 7.74 -37.28 34.44
CA ASN A 15 8.46 -36.32 33.65
C ASN A 15 7.47 -35.20 33.24
N CYS A 16 7.62 -33.99 33.78
CA CYS A 16 6.88 -32.84 33.29
C CYS A 16 7.83 -31.85 32.60
N GLN A 17 7.64 -31.79 31.28
CA GLN A 17 8.33 -30.94 30.32
C GLN A 17 8.24 -29.46 30.73
N GLN A 18 9.40 -28.82 30.90
CA GLN A 18 9.49 -27.37 31.05
C GLN A 18 9.34 -26.70 29.68
N SER A 19 8.25 -25.95 29.54
CA SER A 19 8.01 -24.98 28.47
C SER A 19 9.06 -23.88 28.48
N GLY A 20 9.85 -23.77 27.40
CA GLY A 20 10.74 -22.64 27.16
C GLY A 20 9.96 -21.40 26.76
N ALA A 21 9.97 -20.39 27.62
CA ALA A 21 9.61 -19.02 27.28
C ALA A 21 10.90 -18.29 26.89
N ASP A 22 10.93 -17.71 25.69
CA ASP A 22 11.99 -16.79 25.27
C ASP A 22 11.53 -15.35 25.57
N PRO A 23 12.18 -14.61 26.49
CA PRO A 23 11.84 -13.25 26.84
C PRO A 23 12.83 -12.28 26.18
N GLN A 24 12.77 -12.14 24.86
CA GLN A 24 13.48 -11.07 24.15
C GLN A 24 12.53 -10.40 23.16
N GLY A 25 11.76 -9.45 23.69
CA GLY A 25 11.13 -8.42 22.86
C GLY A 25 12.21 -7.45 22.41
N GLU A 26 12.97 -7.83 21.39
CA GLU A 26 13.84 -6.88 20.68
C GLU A 26 12.97 -5.84 20.00
N VAL A 27 13.00 -4.63 20.52
CA VAL A 27 12.60 -3.43 19.80
C VAL A 27 13.61 -3.30 18.66
N HIS A 28 13.22 -3.67 17.44
CA HIS A 28 14.07 -3.46 16.28
C HIS A 28 14.39 -1.97 16.16
N GLU A 29 15.66 -1.66 16.42
CA GLU A 29 16.27 -0.34 16.34
C GLU A 29 16.16 0.14 14.89
N ILE A 30 15.35 1.18 14.66
CA ILE A 30 15.30 1.85 13.36
C ILE A 30 16.65 2.56 13.21
N SER A 31 17.51 2.03 12.34
CA SER A 31 18.81 2.63 12.06
C SER A 31 18.63 4.08 11.60
N PRO A 32 19.37 5.05 12.17
CA PRO A 32 19.33 6.43 11.70
C PRO A 32 19.86 6.47 10.26
N TYR A 33 19.07 7.11 9.40
CA TYR A 33 19.34 7.51 8.02
C TYR A 33 20.80 7.37 7.59
N LYS A 34 21.07 6.46 6.66
CA LYS A 34 22.27 6.55 5.84
C LYS A 34 22.14 7.81 4.98
N VAL A 35 22.83 8.88 5.38
CA VAL A 35 23.19 9.96 4.45
C VAL A 35 24.24 9.38 3.51
N VAL A 36 23.79 8.74 2.43
CA VAL A 36 24.69 8.32 1.36
C VAL A 36 24.95 9.57 0.52
N GLY A 37 26.21 10.01 0.52
CA GLY A 37 26.67 11.05 -0.39
C GLY A 37 26.37 10.70 -1.84
N GLU A 38 26.27 11.71 -2.69
CA GLU A 38 26.00 11.62 -4.13
C GLU A 38 26.92 10.61 -4.84
N SER A 39 26.59 9.32 -4.80
CA SER A 39 27.22 8.28 -5.61
C SER A 39 26.26 7.95 -6.73
N GLY A 40 26.69 8.28 -7.95
CA GLY A 40 25.91 8.17 -9.18
C GLY A 40 25.15 6.85 -9.30
N LEU A 41 23.83 6.94 -9.24
CA LEU A 41 22.95 5.90 -9.76
C LEU A 41 23.00 6.00 -11.28
N GLU A 42 23.36 4.90 -11.94
CA GLU A 42 23.42 4.82 -13.40
C GLU A 42 22.07 5.17 -14.02
N THR A 43 22.06 6.15 -14.92
CA THR A 43 20.94 6.47 -15.79
C THR A 43 20.65 5.26 -16.68
N GLY A 44 19.59 4.51 -16.35
CA GLY A 44 19.16 3.33 -17.11
C GLY A 44 18.71 2.13 -16.25
N ALA A 45 18.98 2.12 -14.94
CA ALA A 45 18.49 1.07 -14.06
C ALA A 45 16.97 1.18 -13.82
N ALA A 46 16.26 0.04 -13.78
CA ALA A 46 14.84 0.00 -13.48
C ALA A 46 14.53 0.72 -12.16
N ILE A 47 13.46 1.52 -12.10
CA ILE A 47 13.14 2.35 -10.92
C ILE A 47 13.11 1.55 -9.62
N GLY A 48 12.72 0.28 -9.67
CA GLY A 48 12.71 -0.62 -8.53
C GLY A 48 14.06 -0.74 -7.82
N SER A 49 15.18 -0.80 -8.54
CA SER A 49 16.51 -0.90 -7.92
C SER A 49 16.88 0.35 -7.11
N ARG A 50 16.43 1.54 -7.55
CA ARG A 50 16.60 2.81 -6.81
C ARG A 50 15.82 2.81 -5.50
N PHE A 51 14.63 2.23 -5.49
CA PHE A 51 13.83 2.03 -4.28
C PHE A 51 14.52 1.06 -3.31
N LEU A 52 14.99 -0.09 -3.80
CA LEU A 52 15.69 -1.08 -2.98
C LEU A 52 17.02 -0.57 -2.42
N ALA A 53 17.71 0.32 -3.14
CA ALA A 53 18.97 0.91 -2.69
C ALA A 53 18.79 1.91 -1.54
N LEU A 54 17.61 2.53 -1.41
CA LEU A 54 17.33 3.58 -0.44
C LEU A 54 16.33 3.18 0.66
N GLY A 55 15.55 2.13 0.43
CA GLY A 55 14.64 1.57 1.42
C GLY A 55 15.29 0.44 2.22
N GLU A 56 14.65 0.09 3.32
CA GLU A 56 15.07 -1.00 4.19
C GLU A 56 14.01 -2.10 4.21
N HIS A 57 14.45 -3.35 4.12
CA HIS A 57 13.56 -4.52 4.08
C HIS A 57 13.19 -4.98 5.48
N PHE A 58 11.90 -5.19 5.70
CA PHE A 58 11.36 -5.73 6.93
C PHE A 58 10.39 -6.88 6.64
N ALA A 59 10.54 -7.99 7.35
CA ALA A 59 9.53 -9.03 7.46
C ALA A 59 9.04 -9.06 8.92
N VAL A 60 8.38 -7.98 9.33
CA VAL A 60 7.96 -7.79 10.73
C VAL A 60 6.45 -7.94 10.88
N GLY A 61 6.03 -8.44 12.04
CA GLY A 61 4.63 -8.59 12.42
C GLY A 61 3.89 -7.28 12.69
N GLY A 62 2.61 -7.37 13.07
CA GLY A 62 1.86 -6.22 13.58
C GLY A 62 1.12 -5.37 12.53
N PHE A 63 1.11 -5.77 11.26
CA PHE A 63 0.50 -4.97 10.18
C PHE A 63 -1.03 -4.91 10.23
N PHE A 64 -1.70 -5.90 10.83
CA PHE A 64 -3.15 -5.88 11.00
C PHE A 64 -3.52 -5.45 12.43
N ALA A 65 -4.03 -4.21 12.57
CA ALA A 65 -4.44 -3.60 13.84
C ALA A 65 -3.38 -3.69 14.97
N GLY A 66 -2.07 -3.72 14.65
CA GLY A 66 -1.01 -3.83 15.66
C GLY A 66 -1.01 -5.18 16.40
N ILE A 67 -1.67 -6.22 15.88
CA ILE A 67 -1.64 -7.57 16.48
C ILE A 67 -0.29 -8.22 16.11
N GLY A 68 0.56 -8.46 17.12
CA GLY A 68 1.93 -8.94 16.96
C GLY A 68 2.01 -10.42 16.58
N LYS A 69 1.51 -10.81 15.40
CA LYS A 69 1.76 -12.11 14.77
C LYS A 69 2.97 -12.04 13.84
N PRO A 70 3.75 -13.12 13.69
CA PRO A 70 4.87 -13.15 12.76
C PRO A 70 4.41 -12.91 11.33
N TRP A 71 5.35 -12.52 10.48
CA TRP A 71 5.11 -12.48 9.04
C TRP A 71 4.78 -13.89 8.52
N PRO A 72 3.77 -14.09 7.66
CA PRO A 72 3.41 -15.41 7.16
C PRO A 72 4.55 -16.08 6.37
N ASP A 73 4.73 -17.38 6.55
CA ASP A 73 5.80 -18.15 5.91
C ASP A 73 5.54 -18.34 4.41
N ARG A 74 4.26 -18.41 4.01
CA ARG A 74 3.84 -18.81 2.65
C ARG A 74 3.04 -17.74 1.93
N MET A 75 3.68 -16.62 1.64
CA MET A 75 3.11 -15.55 0.82
C MET A 75 3.30 -15.83 -0.69
N ASP A 76 2.25 -15.64 -1.50
CA ASP A 76 2.31 -15.81 -2.96
C ASP A 76 2.95 -14.59 -3.67
N THR A 77 4.23 -14.36 -3.36
CA THR A 77 5.05 -13.26 -3.91
C THR A 77 6.54 -13.57 -3.79
N ALA A 78 7.32 -13.20 -4.80
CA ALA A 78 8.79 -13.22 -4.71
C ALA A 78 9.35 -12.08 -3.84
N HIS A 79 8.51 -11.10 -3.48
CA HIS A 79 8.88 -9.89 -2.73
C HIS A 79 8.15 -9.89 -1.37
N SER A 80 8.41 -10.92 -0.55
CA SER A 80 7.73 -11.14 0.74
C SER A 80 8.35 -10.31 1.87
N TYR A 81 8.23 -8.99 1.75
CA TYR A 81 8.73 -8.02 2.72
C TYR A 81 7.98 -6.69 2.58
N VAL A 82 8.14 -5.83 3.59
CA VAL A 82 7.79 -4.42 3.54
C VAL A 82 9.05 -3.61 3.31
N LEU A 83 9.01 -2.70 2.35
CA LEU A 83 10.07 -1.73 2.12
C LEU A 83 9.76 -0.46 2.91
N ALA A 84 10.46 -0.24 4.03
CA ALA A 84 10.34 1.02 4.73
C ALA A 84 11.14 2.08 3.97
N ILE A 85 10.42 3.01 3.36
CA ILE A 85 10.99 4.15 2.66
C ILE A 85 10.13 5.39 2.98
N PRO A 86 10.73 6.51 3.43
CA PRO A 86 9.99 7.75 3.66
C PRO A 86 9.27 8.22 2.40
N GLN A 87 8.04 8.70 2.56
CA GLN A 87 7.24 9.22 1.45
C GLN A 87 7.97 10.32 0.65
N THR A 88 8.77 11.16 1.31
CA THR A 88 9.57 12.19 0.65
C THR A 88 10.62 11.62 -0.31
N LEU A 89 11.22 10.47 0.01
CA LEU A 89 12.14 9.77 -0.90
C LEU A 89 11.38 9.10 -2.04
N THR A 90 10.22 8.49 -1.75
CA THR A 90 9.33 7.94 -2.79
C THR A 90 8.92 9.01 -3.81
N GLU A 91 8.46 10.18 -3.34
CA GLU A 91 8.09 11.31 -4.19
C GLU A 91 9.27 11.82 -5.03
N ARG A 92 10.47 11.90 -4.44
CA ARG A 92 11.69 12.27 -5.15
C ARG A 92 12.02 11.29 -6.27
N LEU A 93 12.08 9.99 -5.96
CA LEU A 93 12.41 8.95 -6.94
C LEU A 93 11.41 8.91 -8.10
N LEU A 94 10.11 9.03 -7.81
CA LEU A 94 9.07 9.10 -8.83
C LEU A 94 9.15 10.39 -9.66
N THR A 95 9.46 11.54 -9.03
CA THR A 95 9.65 12.82 -9.74
C THR A 95 10.84 12.75 -10.70
N GLU A 96 11.97 12.22 -10.24
CA GLU A 96 13.18 12.04 -11.05
C GLU A 96 12.87 11.12 -12.24
N HIS A 97 12.27 9.95 -11.99
CA HIS A 97 11.91 9.02 -13.04
C HIS A 97 10.93 9.60 -14.08
N ALA A 98 9.87 10.30 -13.63
CA ALA A 98 8.94 10.94 -14.54
C ALA A 98 9.63 12.03 -15.40
N THR A 99 10.54 12.79 -14.81
CA THR A 99 11.31 13.82 -15.50
C THR A 99 12.27 13.20 -16.52
N GLU A 100 12.94 12.10 -16.17
CA GLU A 100 13.81 11.31 -17.07
C GLU A 100 13.02 10.76 -18.28
N LEU A 101 11.74 10.43 -18.09
CA LEU A 101 10.81 10.03 -19.15
C LEU A 101 10.24 11.22 -19.97
N GLY A 102 10.64 12.46 -19.66
CA GLY A 102 10.22 13.66 -20.38
C GLY A 102 8.87 14.24 -19.93
N VAL A 103 8.35 13.84 -18.76
CA VAL A 103 7.13 14.43 -18.20
C VAL A 103 7.40 15.86 -17.73
N GLU A 104 6.55 16.80 -18.14
CA GLU A 104 6.62 18.18 -17.67
C GLU A 104 5.94 18.34 -16.30
N ILE A 105 6.72 18.73 -15.28
CA ILE A 105 6.22 18.96 -13.91
C ILE A 105 6.28 20.45 -13.59
N ARG A 106 5.12 21.09 -13.42
CA ARG A 106 5.00 22.50 -13.04
C ARG A 106 4.56 22.65 -11.59
N ARG A 107 5.46 23.12 -10.72
CA ARG A 107 5.16 23.43 -9.31
C ARG A 107 4.64 24.86 -9.19
N GLY A 108 3.81 25.11 -8.17
CA GLY A 108 3.18 26.43 -7.96
C GLY A 108 2.02 26.74 -8.90
N CYS A 109 1.56 25.76 -9.70
CA CYS A 109 0.42 25.89 -10.59
C CYS A 109 -0.84 25.29 -9.93
N GLU A 110 -1.64 26.12 -9.28
CA GLU A 110 -2.88 25.70 -8.62
C GLU A 110 -4.06 25.71 -9.61
N LEU A 111 -4.73 24.56 -9.77
CA LEU A 111 -5.97 24.44 -10.53
C LEU A 111 -7.13 25.02 -9.73
N VAL A 112 -7.85 25.98 -10.33
CA VAL A 112 -9.01 26.64 -9.70
C VAL A 112 -10.31 26.47 -10.49
N GLY A 113 -10.23 26.17 -11.79
CA GLY A 113 -11.38 25.99 -12.65
C GLY A 113 -11.22 24.83 -13.63
N LEU A 114 -12.35 24.29 -14.07
CA LEU A 114 -12.43 23.10 -14.92
C LEU A 114 -13.69 23.14 -15.79
N SER A 115 -13.53 22.91 -17.09
CA SER A 115 -14.63 22.61 -18.02
C SER A 115 -14.20 21.53 -19.02
N GLN A 116 -15.15 20.80 -19.59
CA GLN A 116 -14.88 19.78 -20.59
C GLN A 116 -15.97 19.76 -21.66
N ASP A 117 -15.61 19.26 -22.84
CA ASP A 117 -16.49 19.06 -23.99
C ASP A 117 -16.18 17.70 -24.65
N GLU A 118 -16.73 17.45 -25.83
CA GLU A 118 -16.56 16.19 -26.54
C GLU A 118 -15.11 15.93 -26.97
N ASP A 119 -14.26 16.97 -27.10
CA ASP A 119 -12.90 16.87 -27.64
C ASP A 119 -11.80 16.93 -26.57
N GLY A 120 -12.08 17.54 -25.41
CA GLY A 120 -11.06 17.71 -24.39
C GLY A 120 -11.53 18.38 -23.10
N VAL A 121 -10.54 18.75 -22.28
CA VAL A 121 -10.69 19.36 -20.97
C VAL A 121 -9.88 20.66 -20.95
N THR A 122 -10.53 21.76 -20.55
CA THR A 122 -9.90 23.04 -20.29
C THR A 122 -9.78 23.25 -18.78
N VAL A 123 -8.57 23.58 -18.34
CA VAL A 123 -8.22 23.83 -16.94
C VAL A 123 -7.85 25.29 -16.78
N GLU A 124 -8.34 25.93 -15.73
CA GLU A 124 -7.97 27.29 -15.34
C GLU A 124 -7.09 27.24 -14.09
N LEU A 125 -5.95 27.94 -14.16
CA LEU A 125 -5.01 28.09 -13.05
C LEU A 125 -5.26 29.38 -12.28
N ALA A 126 -4.81 29.45 -11.03
CA ALA A 126 -4.99 30.61 -10.15
C ALA A 126 -4.40 31.92 -10.70
N ASP A 127 -3.41 31.84 -11.59
CA ASP A 127 -2.80 33.00 -12.26
C ASP A 127 -3.57 33.46 -13.52
N GLY A 128 -4.71 32.82 -13.83
CA GLY A 128 -5.54 33.08 -15.00
C GLY A 128 -5.11 32.32 -16.26
N THR A 129 -4.03 31.53 -16.20
CA THR A 129 -3.58 30.70 -17.33
C THR A 129 -4.61 29.61 -17.62
N GLN A 130 -4.89 29.37 -18.90
CA GLN A 130 -5.73 28.26 -19.35
C GLN A 130 -4.89 27.20 -20.07
N LEU A 131 -5.10 25.93 -19.72
CA LEU A 131 -4.46 24.79 -20.33
C LEU A 131 -5.51 23.85 -20.93
N ARG A 132 -5.24 23.35 -22.14
CA ARG A 132 -6.12 22.41 -22.85
C ARG A 132 -5.45 21.04 -22.94
N SER A 133 -6.20 19.99 -22.68
CA SER A 133 -5.75 18.59 -22.77
C SER A 133 -6.86 17.68 -23.27
N ARG A 134 -6.53 16.43 -23.66
CA ARG A 134 -7.55 15.43 -24.04
C ARG A 134 -8.25 14.82 -22.84
N TYR A 135 -7.54 14.71 -21.72
CA TYR A 135 -8.01 14.14 -20.46
C TYR A 135 -7.33 14.86 -19.29
N LEU A 136 -8.01 14.89 -18.15
CA LEU A 136 -7.48 15.36 -16.88
C LEU A 136 -7.62 14.26 -15.83
N VAL A 137 -6.61 14.05 -15.00
CA VAL A 137 -6.67 13.16 -13.84
C VAL A 137 -6.41 13.96 -12.58
N GLY A 138 -7.39 14.01 -11.67
CA GLY A 138 -7.25 14.61 -10.36
C GLY A 138 -6.53 13.67 -9.40
N CYS A 139 -5.27 13.99 -9.11
CA CYS A 139 -4.43 13.34 -8.09
C CYS A 139 -4.11 14.32 -6.94
N ASP A 140 -5.05 15.21 -6.63
CA ASP A 140 -4.89 16.42 -5.82
C ASP A 140 -5.33 16.25 -4.35
N GLY A 141 -5.22 15.01 -3.83
CA GLY A 141 -5.38 14.70 -2.41
C GLY A 141 -6.83 14.68 -1.89
N GLY A 142 -6.99 14.39 -0.60
CA GLY A 142 -8.29 14.17 0.04
C GLY A 142 -9.27 15.35 -0.06
N ARG A 143 -8.73 16.57 -0.19
CA ARG A 143 -9.50 17.81 -0.36
C ARG A 143 -9.66 18.24 -1.83
N SER A 144 -9.45 17.31 -2.76
CA SER A 144 -9.50 17.48 -4.23
C SER A 144 -10.42 18.59 -4.72
N THR A 145 -9.83 19.56 -5.42
CA THR A 145 -10.51 20.60 -6.17
C THR A 145 -11.17 20.00 -7.40
N VAL A 146 -10.49 19.08 -8.10
CA VAL A 146 -11.03 18.42 -9.31
C VAL A 146 -12.34 17.68 -8.99
N ARG A 147 -12.38 16.87 -7.92
CA ARG A 147 -13.59 16.14 -7.50
C ARG A 147 -14.76 17.09 -7.23
N LYS A 148 -14.50 18.21 -6.54
CA LYS A 148 -15.51 19.21 -6.18
C LYS A 148 -16.04 19.93 -7.43
N LEU A 149 -15.17 20.35 -8.34
CA LEU A 149 -15.55 21.01 -9.60
C LEU A 149 -16.37 20.09 -10.51
N LEU A 150 -16.13 18.78 -10.47
CA LEU A 150 -16.96 17.78 -11.16
C LEU A 150 -18.31 17.52 -10.49
N GLY A 151 -18.55 18.03 -9.28
CA GLY A 151 -19.73 17.69 -8.49
C GLY A 151 -19.82 16.21 -8.13
N VAL A 152 -18.70 15.50 -8.04
CA VAL A 152 -18.68 14.08 -7.66
C VAL A 152 -18.81 13.96 -6.15
N GLY A 153 -19.83 13.21 -5.70
CA GLY A 153 -20.06 12.95 -4.28
C GLY A 153 -18.91 12.22 -3.62
N PHE A 154 -18.70 12.48 -2.32
CA PHE A 154 -17.70 11.81 -1.49
C PHE A 154 -18.32 11.18 -0.23
N PRO A 155 -19.28 10.24 -0.40
CA PRO A 155 -19.98 9.58 0.69
C PRO A 155 -19.03 8.72 1.54
N GLY A 156 -19.50 8.43 2.76
CA GLY A 156 -18.80 7.60 3.72
C GLY A 156 -18.93 8.14 5.14
N GLU A 157 -18.20 7.54 6.06
CA GLU A 157 -18.24 7.86 7.48
C GLU A 157 -17.45 9.15 7.79
N PRO A 158 -17.98 10.05 8.64
CA PRO A 158 -17.24 11.20 9.13
C PRO A 158 -16.15 10.76 10.11
N THR A 159 -15.20 11.68 10.39
CA THR A 159 -14.23 11.49 11.47
C THR A 159 -14.97 11.38 12.81
N ARG A 160 -14.68 10.34 13.58
CA ARG A 160 -15.10 10.14 14.98
C ARG A 160 -13.91 10.11 15.94
N VAL A 161 -12.71 9.83 15.41
CA VAL A 161 -11.48 9.73 16.19
C VAL A 161 -10.37 10.52 15.50
N GLU A 162 -9.69 11.37 16.27
CA GLU A 162 -8.50 12.08 15.79
C GLU A 162 -7.23 11.60 16.47
N THR A 163 -6.12 11.80 15.75
CA THR A 163 -4.77 11.50 16.21
C THR A 163 -3.87 12.66 15.84
N LEU A 164 -3.06 13.10 16.80
CA LEU A 164 -2.04 14.12 16.66
C LEU A 164 -0.72 13.45 16.25
N LEU A 165 0.02 14.13 15.37
CA LEU A 165 1.33 13.71 14.90
C LEU A 165 2.26 14.92 14.86
N GLY A 166 3.41 14.81 15.51
CA GLY A 166 4.43 15.85 15.53
C GLY A 166 5.80 15.29 15.23
N GLU A 167 6.63 16.07 14.53
CA GLU A 167 8.07 15.83 14.45
C GLU A 167 8.75 16.82 15.38
N VAL A 168 9.24 16.31 16.52
CA VAL A 168 9.70 17.11 17.68
C VAL A 168 11.03 16.58 18.20
N GLU A 169 11.80 17.44 18.85
CA GLU A 169 12.94 17.02 19.66
C GLU A 169 12.46 16.63 21.05
N LEU A 170 13.09 15.63 21.67
CA LEU A 170 12.77 15.14 23.01
C LEU A 170 14.03 15.24 23.89
N THR A 171 13.87 15.64 25.16
CA THR A 171 14.99 15.76 26.11
C THR A 171 15.23 14.49 26.92
N VAL A 172 14.31 13.54 26.85
CA VAL A 172 14.39 12.26 27.55
C VAL A 172 15.40 11.32 26.88
N GLU A 173 16.08 10.51 27.68
CA GLU A 173 16.95 9.45 27.18
C GLU A 173 16.17 8.41 26.34
N PRO A 174 16.70 7.93 25.20
CA PRO A 174 16.01 6.99 24.31
C PRO A 174 15.52 5.71 24.99
N ALA A 175 16.29 5.16 25.94
CA ALA A 175 15.89 3.97 26.68
C ALA A 175 14.65 4.20 27.56
N THR A 176 14.58 5.37 28.20
CA THR A 176 13.42 5.76 29.01
C THR A 176 12.20 6.01 28.12
N LEU A 177 12.38 6.66 26.97
CA LEU A 177 11.31 6.83 25.97
C LEU A 177 10.75 5.48 25.52
N ALA A 178 11.62 4.55 25.12
CA ALA A 178 11.23 3.22 24.67
C ALA A 178 10.45 2.44 25.73
N ALA A 179 10.91 2.48 27.00
CA ALA A 179 10.24 1.81 28.10
C ALA A 179 8.83 2.38 28.36
N VAL A 180 8.67 3.71 28.37
CA VAL A 180 7.37 4.36 28.58
C VAL A 180 6.43 4.09 27.40
N VAL A 181 6.93 4.19 26.17
CA VAL A 181 6.13 3.89 24.97
C VAL A 181 5.67 2.43 24.96
N ALA A 182 6.53 1.49 25.33
CA ALA A 182 6.18 0.07 25.43
C ALA A 182 5.09 -0.18 26.49
N GLU A 183 5.14 0.50 27.64
CA GLU A 183 4.12 0.41 28.68
C GLU A 183 2.77 0.93 28.19
N VAL A 184 2.74 2.13 27.59
CA VAL A 184 1.49 2.73 27.06
C VAL A 184 0.89 1.85 25.96
N ARG A 185 1.72 1.28 25.08
CA ARG A 185 1.27 0.42 23.96
C ARG A 185 0.68 -0.92 24.40
N LYS A 186 0.78 -1.32 25.68
CA LYS A 186 0.02 -2.46 26.21
C LYS A 186 -1.49 -2.24 26.12
N THR A 187 -1.94 -0.98 26.14
CA THR A 187 -3.36 -0.61 26.04
C THR A 187 -3.64 0.29 24.85
N GLN A 188 -2.84 1.35 24.63
CA GLN A 188 -3.06 2.34 23.57
C GLN A 188 -2.05 2.18 22.42
N LEU A 189 -2.44 1.44 21.39
CA LEU A 189 -1.58 1.14 20.23
C LEU A 189 -1.43 2.28 19.24
N ARG A 190 -2.29 3.32 19.32
CA ARG A 190 -2.18 4.55 18.52
C ARG A 190 -1.24 5.60 19.15
N PHE A 191 -0.47 5.20 20.17
CA PHE A 191 0.58 6.00 20.78
C PHE A 191 1.96 5.45 20.38
N GLY A 192 2.90 6.33 20.04
CA GLY A 192 4.26 5.89 19.74
C GLY A 192 5.21 7.04 19.45
N ALA A 193 6.51 6.75 19.57
CA ALA A 193 7.58 7.65 19.17
C ALA A 193 8.54 6.88 18.27
N VAL A 194 8.79 7.40 17.07
CA VAL A 194 9.70 6.80 16.09
C VAL A 194 10.87 7.76 15.84
N PRO A 195 12.13 7.35 16.06
CA PRO A 195 13.27 8.21 15.78
C PRO A 195 13.37 8.51 14.28
N LEU A 196 13.63 9.77 13.94
CA LEU A 196 13.87 10.24 12.59
C LEU A 196 15.33 10.67 12.36
N GLY A 197 16.24 10.29 13.25
CA GLY A 197 17.62 10.79 13.26
C GLY A 197 17.75 12.21 13.80
N ASP A 198 18.98 12.67 14.01
CA ASP A 198 19.31 14.02 14.50
C ASP A 198 18.56 14.49 15.76
N GLY A 199 18.22 13.56 16.65
CA GLY A 199 17.48 13.85 17.90
C GLY A 199 15.99 14.12 17.72
N VAL A 200 15.46 13.98 16.50
CA VAL A 200 14.04 14.23 16.18
C VAL A 200 13.26 12.93 16.24
N TYR A 201 12.04 13.02 16.77
CA TYR A 201 11.10 11.92 16.87
C TYR A 201 9.79 12.28 16.21
N ARG A 202 9.22 11.33 15.46
CA ARG A 202 7.80 11.34 15.10
C ARG A 202 6.99 10.82 16.27
N LEU A 203 6.37 11.73 17.00
CA LEU A 203 5.50 11.44 18.13
C LEU A 203 4.05 11.40 17.67
N VAL A 204 3.34 10.33 18.03
CA VAL A 204 1.94 10.10 17.68
C VAL A 204 1.15 9.86 18.96
N ALA A 205 0.02 10.56 19.12
CA ALA A 205 -0.88 10.40 20.25
C ALA A 205 -2.35 10.62 19.83
N PRO A 206 -3.32 9.83 20.33
CA PRO A 206 -4.75 10.17 20.23
C PRO A 206 -5.04 11.60 20.70
N ALA A 207 -6.05 12.24 20.09
CA ALA A 207 -6.59 13.50 20.59
C ALA A 207 -7.76 13.26 21.57
N GLU A 208 -8.06 14.25 22.42
CA GLU A 208 -9.16 14.21 23.43
C GLU A 208 -10.56 14.18 22.79
N GLY A 209 -10.66 14.51 21.50
CA GLY A 209 -11.92 14.54 20.75
C GLY A 209 -11.69 14.79 19.26
N VAL A 210 -12.72 15.33 18.59
CA VAL A 210 -12.67 15.73 17.17
C VAL A 210 -12.70 17.26 17.09
N ALA A 211 -11.77 17.86 16.35
CA ALA A 211 -11.73 19.31 16.13
C ALA A 211 -13.00 19.81 15.42
N GLU A 212 -13.57 20.90 15.93
CA GLU A 212 -14.67 21.61 15.26
C GLU A 212 -14.21 22.19 13.91
N ASP A 213 -13.00 22.78 13.87
CA ASP A 213 -12.36 23.28 12.66
C ASP A 213 -11.07 22.52 12.34
N ARG A 214 -11.14 21.67 11.32
CA ARG A 214 -10.00 20.86 10.83
C ARG A 214 -9.00 21.66 9.98
N THR A 215 -9.19 22.96 9.80
CA THR A 215 -8.22 23.84 9.14
C THR A 215 -7.22 24.44 10.11
N VAL A 216 -7.54 24.44 11.41
CA VAL A 216 -6.63 24.91 12.45
C VAL A 216 -5.59 23.82 12.75
N PRO A 217 -4.29 24.10 12.59
CA PRO A 217 -3.25 23.13 12.91
C PRO A 217 -3.16 22.91 14.43
N PRO A 218 -2.81 21.69 14.89
CA PRO A 218 -2.63 21.43 16.31
C PRO A 218 -1.41 22.18 16.86
N THR A 219 -1.46 22.53 18.14
CA THR A 219 -0.35 23.20 18.83
C THR A 219 0.57 22.18 19.51
N LEU A 220 1.81 22.59 19.81
CA LEU A 220 2.72 21.74 20.59
C LEU A 220 2.16 21.47 21.98
N ASP A 221 1.52 22.47 22.61
CA ASP A 221 0.94 22.31 23.94
C ASP A 221 -0.20 21.30 23.97
N GLU A 222 -1.01 21.26 22.91
CA GLU A 222 -2.04 20.23 22.72
C GLU A 222 -1.41 18.82 22.64
N LEU A 223 -0.37 18.65 21.81
CA LEU A 223 0.34 17.37 21.72
C LEU A 223 0.94 16.98 23.08
N LYS A 224 1.60 17.91 23.77
CA LYS A 224 2.18 17.68 25.10
C LYS A 224 1.13 17.27 26.13
N GLN A 225 -0.05 17.90 26.10
CA GLN A 225 -1.13 17.57 27.00
C GLN A 225 -1.57 16.11 26.80
N GLN A 226 -1.84 15.70 25.56
CA GLN A 226 -2.26 14.33 25.25
C GLN A 226 -1.18 13.31 25.61
N VAL A 227 0.08 13.63 25.37
CA VAL A 227 1.21 12.74 25.74
C VAL A 227 1.31 12.63 27.27
N ARG A 228 1.12 13.71 28.05
CA ARG A 228 1.10 13.66 29.52
C ARG A 228 -0.05 12.81 30.06
N GLU A 229 -1.24 12.93 29.48
CA GLU A 229 -2.41 12.16 29.89
C GLU A 229 -2.20 10.65 29.69
N LEU A 230 -1.52 10.26 28.61
CA LEU A 230 -1.30 8.85 28.26
C LEU A 230 -0.05 8.26 28.91
N ALA A 231 1.05 9.02 28.97
CA ALA A 231 2.37 8.54 29.34
C ALA A 231 2.87 9.07 30.69
N GLY A 232 2.15 9.99 31.33
CA GLY A 232 2.56 10.63 32.59
C GLY A 232 3.70 11.65 32.45
N THR A 233 4.14 11.95 31.22
CA THR A 233 5.22 12.88 30.86
C THR A 233 4.97 13.42 29.46
N ASP A 234 5.55 14.57 29.10
CA ASP A 234 5.60 15.04 27.69
C ASP A 234 6.98 14.79 27.04
N PHE A 235 7.85 14.04 27.73
CA PHE A 235 9.24 13.76 27.33
C PHE A 235 10.09 15.02 27.09
N GLY A 236 9.65 16.17 27.61
CA GLY A 236 10.25 17.46 27.34
C GLY A 236 10.17 17.86 25.87
N ALA A 237 9.14 17.44 25.13
CA ALA A 237 9.02 17.73 23.70
C ALA A 237 9.22 19.23 23.37
N HIS A 238 10.02 19.57 22.37
CA HIS A 238 10.24 20.96 21.94
C HIS A 238 10.61 21.03 20.45
N SER A 239 10.88 22.25 19.97
CA SER A 239 11.35 22.51 18.59
C SER A 239 10.54 21.77 17.50
N PRO A 240 9.21 21.95 17.42
CA PRO A 240 8.41 21.22 16.44
C PRO A 240 8.81 21.64 15.03
N ARG A 241 9.26 20.69 14.21
CA ARG A 241 9.48 20.89 12.76
C ARG A 241 8.16 20.94 12.01
N TRP A 242 7.21 20.13 12.47
CA TRP A 242 5.91 19.92 11.88
C TRP A 242 4.94 19.52 13.00
N LEU A 243 3.66 19.89 12.85
CA LEU A 243 2.55 19.36 13.62
C LEU A 243 1.35 19.12 12.68
N SER A 244 0.70 17.97 12.83
CA SER A 244 -0.43 17.55 12.00
C SER A 244 -1.47 16.82 12.82
N ARG A 245 -2.69 16.83 12.31
CA ARG A 245 -3.86 16.16 12.87
C ARG A 245 -4.53 15.39 11.75
N PHE A 246 -4.78 14.11 11.97
CA PHE A 246 -5.54 13.29 11.04
C PHE A 246 -6.68 12.58 11.75
N GLY A 247 -7.75 12.35 11.01
CA GLY A 247 -8.94 11.66 11.48
C GLY A 247 -9.10 10.29 10.83
N ASP A 248 -10.12 9.58 11.26
CA ASP A 248 -10.48 8.23 10.79
C ASP A 248 -11.60 8.22 9.73
N ALA A 249 -11.94 9.37 9.13
CA ALA A 249 -12.95 9.44 8.08
C ALA A 249 -12.62 8.46 6.93
N THR A 250 -13.60 7.65 6.55
CA THR A 250 -13.52 6.78 5.37
C THR A 250 -14.49 7.27 4.31
N ARG A 251 -13.99 7.85 3.22
CA ARG A 251 -14.84 8.38 2.13
C ARG A 251 -14.36 7.90 0.77
N LEU A 252 -15.31 7.65 -0.12
CA LEU A 252 -15.06 7.07 -1.45
C LEU A 252 -15.81 7.87 -2.51
N ALA A 253 -15.13 8.27 -3.58
CA ALA A 253 -15.75 8.97 -4.69
C ALA A 253 -16.80 8.05 -5.35
N GLU A 254 -17.99 8.61 -5.61
CA GLU A 254 -19.07 7.85 -6.26
C GLU A 254 -18.68 7.40 -7.67
N ARG A 255 -17.89 8.23 -8.37
CA ARG A 255 -17.42 7.99 -9.73
C ARG A 255 -15.94 8.32 -9.80
N TYR A 256 -15.17 7.42 -10.41
CA TYR A 256 -13.74 7.63 -10.65
C TYR A 256 -13.49 8.30 -12.01
N ARG A 257 -14.51 8.32 -12.87
CA ARG A 257 -14.50 8.95 -14.20
C ARG A 257 -15.80 9.72 -14.40
N THR A 258 -15.69 10.94 -14.92
CA THR A 258 -16.80 11.76 -15.42
C THR A 258 -16.37 12.32 -16.77
N GLY A 259 -16.77 11.64 -17.86
CA GLY A 259 -16.36 11.99 -19.22
C GLY A 259 -14.85 11.83 -19.42
N ARG A 260 -14.15 12.95 -19.67
CA ARG A 260 -12.71 13.04 -19.90
C ARG A 260 -11.90 13.34 -18.63
N VAL A 261 -12.56 13.47 -17.49
CA VAL A 261 -11.91 13.75 -16.20
C VAL A 261 -12.00 12.55 -15.28
N LEU A 262 -10.88 12.16 -14.69
CA LEU A 262 -10.75 11.01 -13.78
C LEU A 262 -10.18 11.42 -12.43
N LEU A 263 -10.29 10.56 -11.41
CA LEU A 263 -9.75 10.76 -10.06
C LEU A 263 -8.90 9.55 -9.67
N ALA A 264 -7.77 9.76 -9.00
CA ALA A 264 -6.90 8.70 -8.49
C ALA A 264 -6.30 9.04 -7.13
N GLY A 265 -5.95 8.00 -6.34
CA GLY A 265 -5.38 8.17 -5.00
C GLY A 265 -6.34 8.91 -4.07
N ASP A 266 -5.79 9.76 -3.20
CA ASP A 266 -6.56 10.43 -2.16
C ASP A 266 -7.71 11.32 -2.68
N ALA A 267 -7.65 11.75 -3.94
CA ALA A 267 -8.75 12.46 -4.59
C ALA A 267 -9.99 11.58 -4.77
N ALA A 268 -9.81 10.26 -4.88
CA ALA A 268 -10.85 9.26 -5.06
C ALA A 268 -11.23 8.52 -3.76
N HIS A 269 -10.34 8.43 -2.77
CA HIS A 269 -10.60 7.72 -1.52
C HIS A 269 -9.78 8.28 -0.36
N ILE A 270 -10.33 8.35 0.85
CA ILE A 270 -9.56 8.63 2.07
C ILE A 270 -9.94 7.61 3.13
N HIS A 271 -8.97 7.27 3.96
CA HIS A 271 -9.15 6.33 5.07
C HIS A 271 -8.06 6.56 6.13
N PRO A 272 -8.22 6.02 7.36
CA PRO A 272 -7.17 6.09 8.36
C PRO A 272 -5.87 5.42 7.89
N PRO A 273 -4.68 5.86 8.35
CA PRO A 273 -3.39 5.38 7.85
C PRO A 273 -2.99 3.98 8.37
N VAL A 274 -3.87 3.31 9.11
CA VAL A 274 -3.62 2.00 9.69
C VAL A 274 -3.38 0.94 8.60
N GLY A 275 -2.33 0.14 8.80
CA GLY A 275 -1.84 -0.83 7.81
C GLY A 275 -1.04 -0.22 6.65
N GLY A 276 -0.84 1.10 6.58
CA GLY A 276 0.03 1.73 5.57
C GLY A 276 -0.49 1.67 4.13
N GLN A 277 -1.80 1.57 3.93
CA GLN A 277 -2.39 1.24 2.62
C GLN A 277 -2.58 2.43 1.66
N GLY A 278 -2.62 3.68 2.15
CA GLY A 278 -3.07 4.83 1.34
C GLY A 278 -2.20 5.13 0.12
N LEU A 279 -0.88 5.35 0.34
CA LEU A 279 0.07 5.58 -0.75
C LEU A 279 0.10 4.38 -1.72
N ASN A 280 0.12 3.16 -1.18
CA ASN A 280 0.11 1.91 -1.97
C ASN A 280 -1.12 1.82 -2.89
N LEU A 281 -2.29 2.16 -2.36
CA LEU A 281 -3.54 2.16 -3.11
C LEU A 281 -3.52 3.21 -4.25
N GLY A 282 -3.01 4.42 -3.97
CA GLY A 282 -2.87 5.47 -4.99
C GLY A 282 -1.87 5.12 -6.10
N ILE A 283 -0.73 4.48 -5.77
CA ILE A 283 0.22 3.98 -6.77
C ILE A 283 -0.46 2.93 -7.67
N GLN A 284 -1.22 2.00 -7.09
CA GLN A 284 -1.93 0.98 -7.87
C GLN A 284 -3.08 1.54 -8.72
N ASP A 285 -3.74 2.62 -8.27
CA ASP A 285 -4.71 3.33 -9.12
C ASP A 285 -4.04 3.91 -10.36
N ALA A 286 -2.90 4.59 -10.18
CA ALA A 286 -2.11 5.12 -11.29
C ALA A 286 -1.60 4.01 -12.22
N PHE A 287 -1.15 2.89 -11.65
CA PHE A 287 -0.67 1.72 -12.39
C PHE A 287 -1.78 1.06 -13.22
N ASN A 288 -3.01 0.99 -12.69
CA ASN A 288 -4.18 0.49 -13.43
C ASN A 288 -4.64 1.47 -14.52
N LEU A 289 -4.63 2.78 -14.25
CA LEU A 289 -5.14 3.79 -15.16
C LEU A 289 -4.18 4.12 -16.31
N GLY A 290 -2.88 4.20 -16.02
CA GLY A 290 -1.88 4.76 -16.95
C GLY A 290 -1.89 4.11 -18.33
N TRP A 291 -1.88 2.77 -18.38
CA TRP A 291 -1.87 2.04 -19.65
C TRP A 291 -3.22 2.11 -20.40
N LYS A 292 -4.34 2.15 -19.67
CA LYS A 292 -5.69 2.29 -20.26
C LYS A 292 -5.85 3.66 -20.90
N LEU A 293 -5.44 4.71 -20.18
CA LEU A 293 -5.48 6.07 -20.67
C LEU A 293 -4.52 6.26 -21.86
N ALA A 294 -3.33 5.63 -21.82
CA ALA A 294 -2.43 5.60 -22.96
C ALA A 294 -3.09 4.92 -24.17
N GLY A 295 -3.87 3.86 -23.98
CA GLY A 295 -4.61 3.21 -25.07
C GLY A 295 -5.70 4.08 -25.70
N GLU A 296 -6.42 4.84 -24.88
CA GLU A 296 -7.41 5.83 -25.36
C GLU A 296 -6.74 6.98 -26.11
N VAL A 297 -5.62 7.47 -25.60
CA VAL A 297 -4.84 8.53 -26.26
C VAL A 297 -4.29 8.03 -27.59
N ASN A 298 -3.77 6.82 -27.66
CA ASN A 298 -3.22 6.24 -28.89
C ASN A 298 -4.28 5.63 -29.83
N GLY A 299 -5.55 5.63 -29.45
CA GLY A 299 -6.67 5.24 -30.32
C GLY A 299 -6.83 3.75 -30.55
N TRP A 300 -6.19 2.90 -29.74
CA TRP A 300 -6.32 1.44 -29.85
C TRP A 300 -7.18 0.81 -28.76
N ALA A 301 -7.52 1.57 -27.70
CA ALA A 301 -8.34 1.07 -26.60
C ALA A 301 -9.69 0.54 -27.11
N PRO A 302 -10.09 -0.69 -26.73
CA PRO A 302 -11.44 -1.17 -26.99
C PRO A 302 -12.47 -0.37 -26.19
N GLU A 303 -13.71 -0.37 -26.66
CA GLU A 303 -14.83 0.28 -25.97
C GLU A 303 -14.95 -0.23 -24.52
N GLY A 304 -15.12 0.70 -23.59
CA GLY A 304 -15.23 0.39 -22.16
C GLY A 304 -13.90 0.11 -21.45
N LEU A 305 -12.74 0.11 -22.14
CA LEU A 305 -11.46 -0.11 -21.47
C LEU A 305 -11.21 0.97 -20.40
N LEU A 306 -11.40 2.25 -20.71
CA LEU A 306 -11.19 3.30 -19.72
C LEU A 306 -12.24 3.28 -18.60
N ASP A 307 -13.47 2.82 -18.88
CA ASP A 307 -14.50 2.65 -17.84
C ASP A 307 -14.14 1.54 -16.86
N SER A 308 -13.37 0.54 -17.30
CA SER A 308 -12.89 -0.53 -16.42
C SER A 308 -12.01 -0.02 -15.27
N TYR A 309 -11.40 1.17 -15.38
CA TYR A 309 -10.69 1.79 -14.26
C TYR A 309 -11.59 1.93 -13.03
N HIS A 310 -12.81 2.42 -13.22
CA HIS A 310 -13.77 2.59 -12.14
C HIS A 310 -14.25 1.24 -11.59
N THR A 311 -14.63 0.31 -12.47
CA THR A 311 -15.20 -0.98 -12.06
C THR A 311 -14.17 -1.88 -11.39
N GLU A 312 -12.88 -1.72 -11.69
CA GLU A 312 -11.79 -2.47 -11.07
C GLU A 312 -11.30 -1.82 -9.78
N ARG A 313 -11.05 -0.51 -9.76
CA ARG A 313 -10.35 0.15 -8.63
C ARG A 313 -11.27 0.59 -7.51
N ARG A 314 -12.52 0.96 -7.81
CA ARG A 314 -13.46 1.40 -6.77
C ARG A 314 -13.80 0.30 -5.76
N PRO A 315 -14.05 -0.97 -6.15
CA PRO A 315 -14.24 -2.06 -5.20
C PRO A 315 -13.02 -2.29 -4.30
N VAL A 316 -11.80 -2.21 -4.86
CA VAL A 316 -10.56 -2.35 -4.07
C VAL A 316 -10.47 -1.26 -3.00
N ALA A 317 -10.73 0.00 -3.35
CA ALA A 317 -10.75 1.08 -2.36
C ALA A 317 -11.86 0.89 -1.32
N ALA A 318 -13.04 0.40 -1.71
CA ALA A 318 -14.13 0.10 -0.77
C ALA A 318 -13.70 -0.95 0.29
N ASP A 319 -13.02 -2.01 -0.15
CA ASP A 319 -12.48 -3.05 0.74
C ASP A 319 -11.36 -2.52 1.65
N VAL A 320 -10.54 -1.58 1.17
CA VAL A 320 -9.53 -0.88 1.98
C VAL A 320 -10.18 -0.01 3.06
N LEU A 321 -11.19 0.77 2.69
CA LEU A 321 -11.96 1.57 3.63
C LEU A 321 -12.64 0.71 4.69
N ASP A 322 -13.16 -0.47 4.31
CA ASP A 322 -13.81 -1.37 5.26
C ASP A 322 -12.81 -2.02 6.22
N ASN A 323 -11.69 -2.53 5.71
CA ASN A 323 -10.69 -3.15 6.57
C ASN A 323 -10.05 -2.13 7.52
N THR A 324 -9.87 -0.87 7.11
CA THR A 324 -9.33 0.17 7.98
C THR A 324 -10.32 0.57 9.07
N ARG A 325 -11.64 0.59 8.80
CA ARG A 325 -12.66 0.69 9.87
C ARG A 325 -12.58 -0.48 10.85
N ALA A 326 -12.49 -1.71 10.35
CA ALA A 326 -12.36 -2.89 11.20
C ALA A 326 -11.11 -2.83 12.08
N GLN A 327 -9.97 -2.39 11.54
CA GLN A 327 -8.76 -2.23 12.32
C GLN A 327 -8.86 -1.11 13.35
N MET A 328 -9.50 0.03 13.02
CA MET A 328 -9.77 1.09 14.00
C MET A 328 -10.65 0.61 15.15
N GLU A 329 -11.66 -0.23 14.86
CA GLU A 329 -12.49 -0.87 15.87
C GLU A 329 -11.64 -1.78 16.79
N LEU A 330 -10.77 -2.61 16.21
CA LEU A 330 -9.85 -3.48 16.97
C LEU A 330 -8.80 -2.71 17.79
N LEU A 331 -8.62 -1.41 17.54
CA LEU A 331 -7.76 -0.51 18.30
C LEU A 331 -8.52 0.27 19.39
N SER A 332 -9.85 0.13 19.49
CA SER A 332 -10.66 0.75 20.53
C SER A 332 -10.35 0.19 21.92
N LEU A 333 -10.44 1.05 22.93
CA LEU A 333 -10.22 0.69 24.33
C LEU A 333 -11.49 0.15 25.02
N GLU A 334 -12.64 0.18 24.35
CA GLU A 334 -13.90 -0.28 24.90
C GLU A 334 -13.90 -1.80 25.18
N PRO A 335 -14.65 -2.29 26.19
CA PRO A 335 -14.63 -3.70 26.58
C PRO A 335 -15.03 -4.68 25.47
N GLY A 336 -16.02 -4.29 24.64
CA GLY A 336 -16.50 -5.10 23.51
C GLY A 336 -15.41 -5.30 22.46
N PRO A 337 -14.89 -4.22 21.84
CA PRO A 337 -13.81 -4.30 20.86
C PRO A 337 -12.55 -4.98 21.38
N ARG A 338 -12.16 -4.76 22.63
CA ARG A 338 -11.03 -5.49 23.26
C ARG A 338 -11.27 -6.99 23.33
N SER A 339 -12.50 -7.44 23.49
CA SER A 339 -12.85 -8.87 23.50
C SER A 339 -12.78 -9.47 22.10
N VAL A 340 -13.28 -8.75 21.09
CA VAL A 340 -13.14 -9.15 19.68
C VAL A 340 -11.66 -9.18 19.27
N ARG A 341 -10.85 -8.20 19.70
CA ARG A 341 -9.40 -8.18 19.46
C ARG A 341 -8.70 -9.44 19.99
N ARG A 342 -9.03 -9.90 21.20
CA ARG A 342 -8.46 -11.15 21.75
C ARG A 342 -8.83 -12.35 20.89
N LEU A 343 -10.11 -12.46 20.51
CA LEU A 343 -10.58 -13.52 19.61
C LEU A 343 -9.86 -13.48 18.24
N VAL A 344 -9.76 -12.31 17.61
CA VAL A 344 -9.04 -12.18 16.33
C VAL A 344 -7.57 -12.52 16.49
N SER A 345 -6.95 -12.15 17.62
CA SER A 345 -5.56 -12.53 17.91
C SER A 345 -5.40 -14.05 18.01
N GLU A 346 -6.34 -14.78 18.62
CA GLU A 346 -6.34 -16.25 18.64
C GLU A 346 -6.56 -16.83 17.24
N LEU A 347 -7.48 -16.26 16.44
CA LEU A 347 -7.71 -16.73 15.07
C LEU A 347 -6.50 -16.51 14.17
N MET A 348 -5.71 -15.46 14.40
CA MET A 348 -4.47 -15.25 13.65
C MET A 348 -3.33 -16.18 14.08
N ASP A 349 -3.52 -17.08 15.06
CA ASP A 349 -2.59 -18.21 15.27
C ASP A 349 -2.72 -19.27 14.17
N PHE A 350 -3.83 -19.27 13.41
CA PHE A 350 -3.95 -20.06 12.19
C PHE A 350 -3.24 -19.35 11.03
N GLU A 351 -2.23 -20.00 10.45
CA GLU A 351 -1.41 -19.43 9.37
C GLU A 351 -2.24 -18.94 8.17
N ASP A 352 -3.30 -19.67 7.81
CA ASP A 352 -4.17 -19.27 6.70
C ASP A 352 -4.92 -17.96 6.98
N VAL A 353 -5.30 -17.70 8.25
CA VAL A 353 -5.96 -16.45 8.66
C VAL A 353 -4.94 -15.32 8.67
N ASN A 354 -3.75 -15.56 9.24
CA ASN A 354 -2.67 -14.57 9.25
C ASN A 354 -2.31 -14.16 7.81
N ARG A 355 -2.02 -15.15 6.95
CA ARG A 355 -1.75 -14.94 5.53
C ARG A 355 -2.87 -14.16 4.84
N TYR A 356 -4.13 -14.56 4.99
CA TYR A 356 -5.25 -13.86 4.36
C TYR A 356 -5.30 -12.37 4.73
N LEU A 357 -5.06 -12.03 6.00
CA LEU A 357 -5.06 -10.64 6.45
C LEU A 357 -3.85 -9.86 5.92
N ILE A 358 -2.66 -10.47 5.90
CA ILE A 358 -1.46 -9.82 5.36
C ILE A 358 -1.55 -9.66 3.83
N GLU A 359 -2.09 -10.64 3.10
CA GLU A 359 -2.36 -10.53 1.66
C GLU A 359 -3.37 -9.42 1.33
N LYS A 360 -4.34 -9.21 2.22
CA LYS A 360 -5.30 -8.10 2.12
C LYS A 360 -4.61 -6.75 2.32
N ILE A 361 -3.78 -6.61 3.35
CA ILE A 361 -3.07 -5.35 3.65
C ILE A 361 -2.03 -5.01 2.58
N THR A 362 -1.29 -6.01 2.10
CA THR A 362 -0.26 -5.85 1.06
C THR A 362 -0.85 -5.79 -0.36
N ALA A 363 -2.17 -5.93 -0.49
CA ALA A 363 -2.93 -5.92 -1.74
C ALA A 363 -2.51 -6.99 -2.78
N ILE A 364 -1.69 -7.97 -2.40
CA ILE A 364 -1.32 -9.04 -3.33
C ILE A 364 -2.48 -10.00 -3.62
N GLY A 365 -3.46 -10.05 -2.73
CA GLY A 365 -4.70 -10.82 -2.91
C GLY A 365 -5.74 -10.15 -3.84
N VAL A 366 -5.48 -8.94 -4.37
CA VAL A 366 -6.42 -8.23 -5.24
C VAL A 366 -6.71 -9.04 -6.50
N ARG A 367 -8.00 -9.18 -6.82
CA ARG A 367 -8.51 -9.85 -8.01
C ARG A 367 -9.62 -9.00 -8.64
N TYR A 368 -9.46 -8.66 -9.91
CA TYR A 368 -10.51 -8.02 -10.70
C TYR A 368 -11.49 -9.05 -11.25
N ASP A 369 -12.76 -8.67 -11.35
CA ASP A 369 -13.77 -9.51 -11.99
C ASP A 369 -13.67 -9.41 -13.52
N PHE A 370 -13.04 -10.40 -14.13
CA PHE A 370 -12.96 -10.54 -15.59
C PHE A 370 -13.97 -11.55 -16.16
N GLY A 371 -14.88 -12.07 -15.31
CA GLY A 371 -15.81 -13.15 -15.60
C GLY A 371 -15.30 -14.54 -15.17
N GLU A 372 -16.03 -15.57 -15.59
CA GLU A 372 -15.68 -16.97 -15.31
C GLU A 372 -14.41 -17.39 -16.07
N GLY A 373 -13.63 -18.29 -15.46
CA GLY A 373 -12.42 -18.84 -16.06
C GLY A 373 -11.46 -19.42 -15.02
N HIS A 374 -10.18 -19.49 -15.40
CA HIS A 374 -9.10 -20.01 -14.57
C HIS A 374 -8.99 -19.25 -13.22
N GLU A 375 -8.47 -19.89 -12.17
CA GLU A 375 -8.32 -19.27 -10.83
C GLU A 375 -7.37 -18.05 -10.80
N LEU A 376 -6.43 -18.02 -11.73
CA LEU A 376 -5.51 -16.89 -11.96
C LEU A 376 -6.19 -15.69 -12.60
N LEU A 377 -7.32 -15.87 -13.29
CA LEU A 377 -7.98 -14.83 -14.05
C LEU A 377 -8.35 -13.64 -13.14
N GLY A 378 -7.87 -12.45 -13.50
CA GLY A 378 -8.07 -11.21 -12.76
C GLY A 378 -7.10 -10.97 -11.61
N ARG A 379 -6.28 -11.95 -11.22
CA ARG A 379 -5.20 -11.78 -10.22
C ARG A 379 -3.94 -11.22 -10.88
N ARG A 380 -3.09 -10.57 -10.10
CA ARG A 380 -1.74 -10.19 -10.55
C ARG A 380 -0.81 -11.39 -10.60
N MET A 381 -0.07 -11.55 -11.68
CA MET A 381 0.97 -12.58 -11.77
C MET A 381 2.14 -12.19 -10.86
N ARG A 382 2.57 -13.10 -9.97
CA ARG A 382 3.79 -12.89 -9.19
C ARG A 382 5.01 -13.00 -10.09
N ASP A 383 6.12 -12.43 -9.64
CA ASP A 383 7.38 -12.59 -10.34
C ASP A 383 7.88 -14.03 -10.23
N VAL A 384 8.06 -14.70 -11.36
CA VAL A 384 8.50 -16.11 -11.46
C VAL A 384 9.85 -16.20 -12.16
N GLY A 385 10.66 -17.18 -11.78
CA GLY A 385 11.89 -17.49 -12.52
C GLY A 385 11.58 -18.12 -13.87
N LEU A 386 12.12 -17.55 -14.94
CA LEU A 386 12.17 -18.15 -16.27
C LEU A 386 13.58 -18.74 -16.52
N LYS A 387 13.83 -19.35 -17.68
CA LYS A 387 15.17 -19.93 -17.96
C LYS A 387 16.27 -18.89 -18.04
N ARG A 388 15.95 -17.67 -18.48
CA ARG A 388 16.95 -16.61 -18.76
C ARG A 388 16.93 -15.47 -17.76
N GLU A 389 15.75 -15.09 -17.31
CA GLU A 389 15.51 -13.88 -16.51
C GLU A 389 14.26 -14.07 -15.64
N ARG A 390 13.88 -13.04 -14.89
CA ARG A 390 12.64 -13.04 -14.10
C ARG A 390 11.53 -12.35 -14.87
N LEU A 391 10.29 -12.78 -14.65
CA LEU A 391 9.12 -12.25 -15.37
C LEU A 391 9.05 -10.71 -15.35
N TYR A 392 9.30 -10.08 -14.20
CA TYR A 392 9.16 -8.62 -14.07
C TYR A 392 10.21 -7.83 -14.86
N GLU A 393 11.36 -8.42 -15.19
CA GLU A 393 12.40 -7.79 -16.03
C GLU A 393 11.87 -7.55 -17.47
N LEU A 394 10.98 -8.43 -17.95
CA LEU A 394 10.35 -8.34 -19.26
C LEU A 394 9.24 -7.28 -19.34
N MET A 395 8.79 -6.75 -18.20
CA MET A 395 7.59 -5.90 -18.12
C MET A 395 7.90 -4.39 -18.06
N HIS A 396 9.18 -3.99 -18.06
CA HIS A 396 9.57 -2.58 -18.00
C HIS A 396 9.08 -1.73 -19.18
N GLY A 397 8.75 -2.36 -20.31
CA GLY A 397 8.21 -1.68 -21.49
C GLY A 397 6.75 -1.22 -21.38
N GLY A 398 6.03 -1.64 -20.32
CA GLY A 398 4.61 -1.25 -20.12
C GLY A 398 3.66 -1.78 -21.21
N ARG A 399 4.01 -2.89 -21.87
CA ARG A 399 3.17 -3.58 -22.86
C ARG A 399 2.46 -4.77 -22.22
N GLY A 400 1.47 -5.33 -22.91
CA GLY A 400 0.94 -6.65 -22.56
C GLY A 400 2.00 -7.72 -22.79
N LEU A 401 1.84 -8.88 -22.16
CA LEU A 401 2.80 -9.98 -22.29
C LEU A 401 2.08 -11.32 -22.34
N LEU A 402 2.31 -12.11 -23.38
CA LEU A 402 1.93 -13.52 -23.44
C LEU A 402 3.14 -14.36 -23.06
N LEU A 403 3.09 -15.00 -21.88
CA LEU A 403 4.07 -16.01 -21.47
C LEU A 403 3.53 -17.38 -21.89
N ASP A 404 4.19 -17.99 -22.88
CA ASP A 404 3.78 -19.24 -23.54
C ASP A 404 4.79 -20.36 -23.27
N GLN A 405 4.44 -21.31 -22.40
CA GLN A 405 5.27 -22.49 -22.12
C GLN A 405 5.16 -23.57 -23.19
N THR A 406 4.20 -23.43 -24.12
CA THR A 406 3.91 -24.43 -25.16
C THR A 406 4.67 -24.19 -26.46
N GLY A 407 5.02 -22.93 -26.75
CA GLY A 407 5.61 -22.50 -28.02
C GLY A 407 4.68 -22.64 -29.23
N ARG A 408 3.37 -22.85 -29.01
CA ARG A 408 2.36 -23.06 -30.05
C ARG A 408 1.44 -21.86 -30.26
N LEU A 409 1.48 -20.86 -29.37
CA LEU A 409 0.57 -19.72 -29.43
C LEU A 409 1.15 -18.58 -30.28
N SER A 410 0.29 -17.62 -30.63
CA SER A 410 0.67 -16.43 -31.38
C SER A 410 -0.21 -15.24 -31.01
N VAL A 411 0.40 -14.06 -30.99
CA VAL A 411 -0.25 -12.75 -30.86
C VAL A 411 -0.24 -11.96 -32.17
N ALA A 412 -0.13 -12.63 -33.31
CA ALA A 412 -0.19 -11.99 -34.63
C ALA A 412 -1.44 -11.08 -34.73
N GLY A 413 -1.24 -9.81 -35.09
CA GLY A 413 -2.26 -8.76 -34.97
C GLY A 413 -2.05 -7.81 -33.77
N TRP A 414 -1.31 -8.22 -32.75
CA TRP A 414 -1.13 -7.45 -31.51
C TRP A 414 0.33 -7.28 -31.09
N ALA A 415 1.30 -7.69 -31.92
CA ALA A 415 2.72 -7.66 -31.58
C ALA A 415 3.26 -6.26 -31.18
N GLU A 416 2.64 -5.17 -31.64
CA GLU A 416 3.00 -3.81 -31.21
C GLU A 416 2.58 -3.48 -29.76
N ARG A 417 1.62 -4.23 -29.21
CA ARG A 417 0.98 -4.01 -27.90
C ARG A 417 1.21 -5.15 -26.91
N VAL A 418 1.53 -6.34 -27.41
CA VAL A 418 1.70 -7.56 -26.63
C VAL A 418 3.00 -8.25 -27.03
N ASP A 419 3.94 -8.34 -26.09
CA ASP A 419 5.16 -9.12 -26.24
C ASP A 419 4.84 -10.62 -26.15
N HIS A 420 5.46 -11.45 -26.99
CA HIS A 420 5.32 -12.90 -26.94
C HIS A 420 6.63 -13.52 -26.43
N VAL A 421 6.54 -14.13 -25.26
CA VAL A 421 7.67 -14.76 -24.56
C VAL A 421 7.43 -16.26 -24.52
N VAL A 422 8.25 -17.00 -25.28
CA VAL A 422 8.24 -18.47 -25.24
C VAL A 422 9.33 -18.92 -24.28
N ASP A 423 8.93 -19.21 -23.05
CA ASP A 423 9.80 -19.74 -22.00
C ASP A 423 9.00 -20.57 -21.00
N VAL A 424 9.68 -21.34 -20.16
CA VAL A 424 9.07 -22.21 -19.14
C VAL A 424 9.47 -21.77 -17.74
N SER A 425 8.59 -22.02 -16.78
CA SER A 425 8.84 -21.80 -15.35
C SER A 425 8.32 -22.99 -14.55
N GLU A 426 9.13 -23.50 -13.64
CA GLU A 426 8.69 -24.51 -12.66
C GLU A 426 7.73 -23.93 -11.62
N GLU A 427 7.59 -22.60 -11.56
CA GLU A 427 6.68 -21.88 -10.66
C GLU A 427 5.30 -21.60 -11.29
N LEU A 428 5.08 -22.01 -12.54
CA LEU A 428 3.86 -21.75 -13.31
C LEU A 428 3.23 -23.05 -13.82
N ASP A 429 2.12 -23.45 -13.20
CA ASP A 429 1.43 -24.71 -13.49
C ASP A 429 0.42 -24.63 -14.66
N VAL A 430 0.40 -23.51 -15.42
CA VAL A 430 -0.51 -23.33 -16.57
C VAL A 430 0.26 -23.23 -17.89
N PRO A 431 -0.28 -23.75 -19.01
CA PRO A 431 0.47 -23.79 -20.27
C PRO A 431 0.85 -22.40 -20.82
N ALA A 432 0.01 -21.39 -20.63
CA ALA A 432 0.31 -20.02 -20.97
C ALA A 432 -0.55 -19.03 -20.18
N VAL A 433 -0.07 -17.80 -20.03
CA VAL A 433 -0.81 -16.66 -19.45
C VAL A 433 -0.68 -15.41 -20.31
N LEU A 434 -1.79 -14.71 -20.50
CA LEU A 434 -1.82 -13.37 -21.09
C LEU A 434 -1.93 -12.35 -19.95
N LEU A 435 -0.92 -11.50 -19.83
CA LEU A 435 -0.85 -10.41 -18.85
C LEU A 435 -1.20 -9.08 -19.50
N ARG A 436 -2.00 -8.29 -18.80
CA ARG A 436 -2.15 -6.86 -19.09
C ARG A 436 -0.86 -6.10 -18.74
N PRO A 437 -0.70 -4.84 -19.20
CA PRO A 437 0.45 -4.01 -18.80
C PRO A 437 0.61 -3.81 -17.28
N ASP A 438 -0.48 -3.95 -16.51
CA ASP A 438 -0.45 -3.88 -15.05
C ASP A 438 -0.21 -5.25 -14.37
N GLY A 439 0.16 -6.29 -15.13
CA GLY A 439 0.50 -7.62 -14.62
C GLY A 439 -0.68 -8.49 -14.22
N HIS A 440 -1.92 -8.01 -14.36
CA HIS A 440 -3.10 -8.84 -14.13
C HIS A 440 -3.33 -9.83 -15.27
N VAL A 441 -3.65 -11.07 -14.92
CA VAL A 441 -3.91 -12.16 -15.87
C VAL A 441 -5.26 -11.93 -16.54
N ALA A 442 -5.23 -11.66 -17.83
CA ALA A 442 -6.40 -11.48 -18.70
C ALA A 442 -6.91 -12.80 -19.30
N TRP A 443 -6.06 -13.82 -19.37
CA TRP A 443 -6.36 -15.17 -19.86
C TRP A 443 -5.28 -16.16 -19.41
N ALA A 444 -5.65 -17.43 -19.22
CA ALA A 444 -4.72 -18.53 -18.97
C ALA A 444 -5.25 -19.81 -19.64
N GLY A 445 -4.40 -20.53 -20.37
CA GLY A 445 -4.81 -21.71 -21.14
C GLY A 445 -3.78 -22.14 -22.18
N GLU A 446 -4.20 -22.98 -23.14
CA GLU A 446 -3.36 -23.44 -24.25
C GLU A 446 -4.02 -23.36 -25.64
N ASP A 447 -5.29 -22.98 -25.70
CA ASP A 447 -6.04 -22.93 -26.96
C ASP A 447 -5.90 -21.55 -27.64
N GLN A 448 -5.44 -21.57 -28.90
CA GLN A 448 -5.22 -20.35 -29.68
C GLN A 448 -6.53 -19.60 -29.99
N GLN A 449 -7.66 -20.32 -30.19
CA GLN A 449 -8.93 -19.66 -30.52
C GLN A 449 -9.51 -18.95 -29.29
N ASP A 450 -9.39 -19.54 -28.11
CA ASP A 450 -9.76 -18.88 -26.85
C ASP A 450 -8.87 -17.65 -26.61
N LEU A 451 -7.55 -17.75 -26.80
CA LEU A 451 -6.64 -16.59 -26.72
C LEU A 451 -7.07 -15.45 -27.68
N LEU A 452 -7.37 -15.77 -28.95
CA LEU A 452 -7.85 -14.80 -29.94
C LEU A 452 -9.21 -14.18 -29.55
N GLY A 453 -10.03 -14.90 -28.79
CA GLY A 453 -11.26 -14.37 -28.20
C GLY A 453 -11.02 -13.39 -27.05
N ARG A 454 -9.86 -13.41 -26.38
CA ARG A 454 -9.55 -12.55 -25.23
C ARG A 454 -8.71 -11.33 -25.58
N LEU A 455 -7.80 -11.44 -26.55
CA LEU A 455 -6.93 -10.33 -26.97
C LEU A 455 -7.71 -9.03 -27.28
N PRO A 456 -8.81 -9.04 -28.05
CA PRO A 456 -9.54 -7.82 -28.39
C PRO A 456 -10.15 -7.09 -27.19
N LYS A 457 -10.50 -7.82 -26.12
CA LYS A 457 -11.13 -7.25 -24.92
C LYS A 457 -10.22 -6.26 -24.20
N TRP A 458 -8.91 -6.45 -24.29
CA TRP A 458 -7.93 -5.66 -23.55
C TRP A 458 -6.98 -4.87 -24.44
N PHE A 459 -6.70 -5.37 -25.65
CA PHE A 459 -5.71 -4.81 -26.55
C PHE A 459 -6.31 -4.27 -27.85
N GLY A 460 -7.64 -4.27 -28.01
CA GLY A 460 -8.31 -3.70 -29.19
C GLY A 460 -8.21 -4.58 -30.43
N THR A 461 -8.56 -4.03 -31.59
CA THR A 461 -8.57 -4.77 -32.86
C THR A 461 -7.15 -5.15 -33.32
N PRO A 462 -6.98 -6.28 -34.04
CA PRO A 462 -5.69 -6.64 -34.61
C PRO A 462 -5.24 -5.63 -35.68
N VAL A 463 -3.94 -5.39 -35.75
CA VAL A 463 -3.23 -4.56 -36.74
C VAL A 463 -2.37 -5.50 -37.59
N GLY A 464 -2.50 -5.37 -38.91
CA GLY A 464 -2.01 -6.33 -39.92
C GLY A 464 -0.50 -6.52 -39.95
#